data_AF-A0A9D9LMP7-F1
#
_entry.id   AF-A0A9D9LMP7-F1
#
_cell.length_a   1.000
_cell.length_b   1.000
_cell.length_c   1.000
_cell.angle_alpha   90.00
_cell.angle_beta   90.00
_cell.angle_gamma   90.00
#
_symmetry.space_group_name_H-M   'P 1'
#
loop_
_entity.id
_entity.type
_entity.pdbx_description
1 polymer ?
#
loop_
_entity_poly.entity_id
_entity_poly.type
_entity_poly.pdbx_seq_one_letter_code
_entity_poly.pdbx_strand_id
1 'polypeptide(L)'
;YRIKADKRTRAIAGLSMGGYGTAFYAMRHPELFSSACPISARMSGTPGNKNRSYTDEYITTLDSLAGVKLAAALTDDEAKAVRTVRWRVDCGDDDYLFDGNIDFVRALRSHKVAVELRVRDGGHSWIYWQTALPDILTYVSIGFME
;
A
#
# COMPACT_ATOMS: atom_id res chain seq x y z
N TYR A 1 -7.39 24.70 3.59
CA TYR A 1 -8.66 24.22 3.02
C TYR A 1 -9.63 23.86 4.14
N ARG A 2 -10.94 23.89 3.90
CA ARG A 2 -11.96 23.43 4.87
C ARG A 2 -12.12 21.91 4.76
N ILE A 3 -11.46 21.16 5.64
CA ILE A 3 -11.49 19.69 5.65
C ILE A 3 -11.90 19.18 7.03
N LYS A 4 -12.53 18.00 7.09
CA LYS A 4 -12.80 17.29 8.34
C LYS A 4 -11.51 16.62 8.83
N ALA A 5 -11.25 16.67 10.14
CA ALA A 5 -10.00 16.17 10.73
C ALA A 5 -10.07 14.70 11.21
N ASP A 6 -11.27 14.12 11.23
CA ASP A 6 -11.50 12.78 11.78
C ASP A 6 -11.02 11.67 10.84
N LYS A 7 -10.55 10.55 11.42
CA LYS A 7 -10.10 9.34 10.72
C LYS A 7 -11.10 8.88 9.66
N ARG A 8 -12.40 8.88 10.00
CA ARG A 8 -13.49 8.43 9.13
C ARG A 8 -13.58 9.23 7.83
N THR A 9 -12.90 10.37 7.75
CA THR A 9 -12.93 11.27 6.59
C THR A 9 -11.54 11.53 6.00
N ARG A 10 -10.56 10.71 6.39
CA ARG A 10 -9.20 10.77 5.87
C ARG A 10 -8.84 9.43 5.24
N ALA A 11 -8.34 9.47 4.02
CA ALA A 11 -7.80 8.33 3.30
C ALA A 11 -6.44 8.68 2.72
N ILE A 12 -5.68 7.65 2.34
CA ILE A 12 -4.37 7.80 1.70
C ILE A 12 -4.27 6.84 0.52
N ALA A 13 -3.72 7.31 -0.58
CA ALA A 13 -3.49 6.54 -1.79
C ALA A 13 -2.22 7.05 -2.48
N GLY A 14 -1.54 6.18 -3.19
CA GLY A 14 -0.30 6.53 -3.87
C GLY A 14 0.20 5.42 -4.78
N LEU A 15 0.97 5.81 -5.79
CA LEU A 15 1.54 4.93 -6.80
C LEU A 15 3.03 4.64 -6.55
N SER A 16 3.53 3.45 -6.89
CA SER A 16 4.96 3.11 -6.83
C SER A 16 5.55 3.31 -5.42
N MET A 17 6.57 4.16 -5.26
CA MET A 17 7.09 4.56 -3.96
C MET A 17 6.01 5.23 -3.07
N GLY A 18 5.10 5.99 -3.65
CA GLY A 18 3.94 6.54 -2.94
C GLY A 18 2.95 5.46 -2.48
N GLY A 19 2.88 4.34 -3.20
CA GLY A 19 2.11 3.16 -2.79
C GLY A 19 2.74 2.46 -1.58
N TYR A 20 4.07 2.36 -1.55
CA TYR A 20 4.79 1.95 -0.34
C TYR A 20 4.51 2.90 0.83
N GLY A 21 4.63 4.22 0.61
CA GLY A 21 4.34 5.22 1.64
C GLY A 21 2.90 5.12 2.17
N THR A 22 1.94 4.88 1.27
CA THR A 22 0.54 4.62 1.63
C THR A 22 0.42 3.44 2.60
N ALA A 23 1.03 2.30 2.27
CA ALA A 23 1.01 1.12 3.14
C ALA A 23 1.76 1.36 4.46
N PHE A 24 2.94 1.96 4.40
CA PHE A 24 3.76 2.26 5.57
C PHE A 24 3.01 3.15 6.57
N TYR A 25 2.47 4.29 6.11
CA TYR A 25 1.75 5.22 6.98
C TYR A 25 0.45 4.62 7.51
N ALA A 26 -0.31 3.90 6.70
CA ALA A 26 -1.56 3.30 7.16
C ALA A 26 -1.34 2.13 8.13
N MET A 27 -0.23 1.39 8.04
CA MET A 27 0.11 0.37 9.04
C MET A 27 0.65 0.96 10.34
N ARG A 28 1.43 2.04 10.28
CA ARG A 28 2.03 2.70 11.46
C ARG A 28 1.12 3.69 12.16
N HIS A 29 0.20 4.28 11.41
CA HIS A 29 -0.78 5.26 11.90
C HIS A 29 -2.20 4.88 11.50
N PRO A 30 -2.68 3.67 11.84
CA PRO A 30 -4.02 3.23 11.51
C PRO A 30 -5.10 4.12 12.14
N GLU A 31 -4.80 4.86 13.20
CA GLU A 31 -5.66 5.87 13.82
C GLU A 31 -5.91 7.09 12.92
N LEU A 32 -5.10 7.34 11.90
CA LEU A 32 -5.24 8.53 11.05
C LEU A 32 -6.09 8.28 9.80
N PHE A 33 -6.11 7.06 9.26
CA PHE A 33 -6.69 6.76 7.95
C PHE A 33 -7.82 5.74 8.03
N SER A 34 -9.00 6.09 7.49
CA SER A 34 -10.10 5.14 7.31
C SER A 34 -9.86 4.17 6.16
N SER A 35 -9.19 4.63 5.08
CA SER A 35 -8.92 3.84 3.88
C SER A 35 -7.50 4.06 3.38
N ALA A 36 -6.88 2.99 2.88
CA ALA A 36 -5.54 2.97 2.32
C ALA A 36 -5.54 2.24 0.97
N CYS A 37 -5.04 2.91 -0.07
CA CYS A 37 -5.04 2.39 -1.45
C CYS A 37 -3.65 2.41 -2.09
N PRO A 38 -2.78 1.43 -1.82
CA PRO A 38 -1.51 1.28 -2.52
C PRO A 38 -1.74 0.86 -3.99
N ILE A 39 -1.16 1.59 -4.93
CA ILE A 39 -1.25 1.32 -6.37
C ILE A 39 0.16 0.99 -6.91
N SER A 40 0.34 -0.11 -7.63
CA SER A 40 1.66 -0.55 -8.16
C SER A 40 2.78 -0.39 -7.13
N ALA A 41 2.56 -0.78 -5.88
CA ALA A 41 3.37 -0.30 -4.76
C ALA A 41 4.73 -1.01 -4.68
N ARG A 42 5.79 -0.28 -4.31
CA ARG A 42 7.12 -0.87 -4.08
C ARG A 42 7.16 -1.61 -2.73
N MET A 43 6.54 -2.78 -2.66
CA MET A 43 6.35 -3.53 -1.42
C MET A 43 7.56 -4.36 -0.99
N SER A 44 8.45 -4.68 -1.93
CA SER A 44 9.65 -5.47 -1.68
C SER A 44 10.91 -4.62 -1.81
N GLY A 45 11.95 -5.01 -1.08
CA GLY A 45 13.30 -4.53 -1.34
C GLY A 45 13.74 -4.89 -2.77
N THR A 46 14.79 -4.24 -3.23
CA THR A 46 15.47 -4.60 -4.49
C THR A 46 16.78 -5.30 -4.19
N PRO A 47 16.77 -6.58 -3.77
CA PRO A 47 18.01 -7.31 -3.54
C PRO A 47 18.79 -7.37 -4.86
N GLY A 48 20.01 -6.85 -4.86
CA GLY A 48 20.94 -6.94 -5.99
C GLY A 48 20.79 -5.88 -7.09
N ASN A 49 20.00 -4.81 -6.89
CA ASN A 49 20.01 -3.69 -7.84
C ASN A 49 21.32 -2.90 -7.68
N LYS A 50 22.34 -3.31 -8.44
CA LYS A 50 23.69 -2.71 -8.50
C LYS A 50 23.73 -1.37 -9.25
N ASN A 51 22.59 -0.72 -9.53
CA ASN A 51 22.60 0.65 -10.06
C ASN A 51 23.14 1.59 -8.98
N ARG A 52 24.41 1.97 -9.17
CA ARG A 52 25.37 2.64 -8.27
C ARG A 52 24.99 4.05 -7.80
N SER A 53 23.70 4.36 -7.63
CA SER A 53 23.25 5.72 -7.30
C SER A 53 22.82 5.92 -5.84
N TYR A 54 22.70 4.85 -5.06
CA TYR A 54 22.32 4.89 -3.65
C TYR A 54 23.35 4.19 -2.77
N THR A 55 23.50 4.64 -1.53
CA THR A 55 24.41 4.02 -0.55
C THR A 55 23.91 2.64 -0.13
N ASP A 56 24.82 1.77 0.26
CA ASP A 56 24.47 0.43 0.78
C ASP A 56 23.58 0.53 2.02
N GLU A 57 23.78 1.55 2.85
CA GLU A 57 22.93 1.86 4.01
C GLU A 57 21.49 2.18 3.59
N TYR A 58 21.31 2.98 2.54
CA TYR A 58 19.97 3.30 2.01
C TYR A 58 19.27 2.05 1.47
N ILE A 59 19.98 1.22 0.71
CA ILE A 59 19.44 -0.03 0.15
C ILE A 59 19.05 -0.99 1.28
N THR A 60 19.91 -1.13 2.30
CA THR A 60 19.66 -1.97 3.47
C THR A 60 18.44 -1.47 4.25
N THR A 61 18.30 -0.16 4.40
CA THR A 61 17.15 0.45 5.07
C THR A 61 15.86 0.23 4.29
N LEU A 62 15.88 0.40 2.96
CA LEU A 62 14.71 0.12 2.14
C LEU A 62 14.30 -1.36 2.19
N ASP A 63 15.27 -2.27 2.23
CA ASP A 63 15.01 -3.70 2.32
C ASP A 63 14.47 -4.10 3.71
N SER A 64 15.00 -3.52 4.79
CA SER A 64 14.49 -3.80 6.15
C SER A 64 13.10 -3.23 6.38
N LEU A 65 12.77 -2.11 5.74
CA LEU A 65 11.47 -1.45 5.78
C LEU A 65 10.54 -1.84 4.62
N ALA A 66 10.84 -2.93 3.90
CA ALA A 66 9.97 -3.40 2.83
C ALA A 66 8.54 -3.64 3.34
N GLY A 67 7.54 -3.15 2.62
CA GLY A 67 6.11 -3.27 2.98
C GLY A 67 5.69 -4.71 3.28
N VAL A 68 6.18 -5.69 2.52
CA VAL A 68 5.93 -7.12 2.79
C VAL A 68 6.46 -7.54 4.17
N LYS A 69 7.70 -7.16 4.51
CA LYS A 69 8.31 -7.51 5.80
C LYS A 69 7.59 -6.84 6.96
N LEU A 70 7.22 -5.56 6.79
CA LEU A 70 6.46 -4.83 7.79
C LEU A 70 5.08 -5.45 8.04
N ALA A 71 4.36 -5.83 6.98
CA ALA A 71 3.07 -6.50 7.11
C ALA A 71 3.20 -7.89 7.75
N ALA A 72 4.23 -8.66 7.38
CA ALA A 72 4.47 -9.98 7.95
C ALA A 72 4.82 -9.91 9.45
N ALA A 73 5.53 -8.87 9.87
CA ALA A 73 6.01 -8.69 11.23
C ALA A 73 5.01 -8.01 12.19
N LEU A 74 3.78 -7.72 11.76
CA LEU A 74 2.76 -7.15 12.63
C LEU A 74 2.53 -8.05 13.85
N THR A 75 2.56 -7.45 15.04
CA THR A 75 2.06 -8.07 16.27
C THR A 75 0.54 -8.17 16.24
N ASP A 76 -0.06 -8.96 17.13
CA ASP A 76 -1.52 -9.12 17.19
C ASP A 76 -2.27 -7.80 17.46
N ASP A 77 -1.70 -6.94 18.30
CA ASP A 77 -2.24 -5.62 18.63
C ASP A 77 -2.14 -4.64 17.46
N GLU A 78 -0.98 -4.60 16.78
CA GLU A 78 -0.83 -3.82 15.55
C GLU A 78 -1.77 -4.31 14.47
N ALA A 79 -1.87 -5.63 14.26
CA ALA A 79 -2.81 -6.22 13.32
C ALA A 79 -4.26 -5.84 13.66
N LYS A 80 -4.64 -5.81 14.95
CA LYS A 80 -5.97 -5.36 15.40
C LYS A 80 -6.22 -3.91 15.01
N ALA A 81 -5.23 -3.03 15.17
CA ALA A 81 -5.34 -1.64 14.74
C ALA A 81 -5.42 -1.54 13.21
N VAL A 82 -4.60 -2.27 12.47
CA VAL A 82 -4.58 -2.30 10.99
C VAL A 82 -5.89 -2.81 10.39
N ARG A 83 -6.58 -3.75 11.06
CA ARG A 83 -7.92 -4.23 10.66
C ARG A 83 -8.99 -3.14 10.67
N THR A 84 -8.76 -2.01 11.35
CA THR A 84 -9.68 -0.86 11.36
C THR A 84 -9.52 0.06 10.15
N VAL A 85 -8.58 -0.23 9.25
CA VAL A 85 -8.36 0.49 7.99
C VAL A 85 -8.93 -0.35 6.85
N ARG A 86 -9.62 0.29 5.91
CA ARG A 86 -10.09 -0.31 4.67
C ARG A 86 -8.97 -0.38 3.65
N TRP A 87 -8.61 -1.57 3.18
CA TRP A 87 -7.48 -1.77 2.26
C TRP A 87 -7.91 -2.16 0.86
N ARG A 88 -7.40 -1.45 -0.16
CA ARG A 88 -7.50 -1.85 -1.57
C ARG A 88 -6.14 -1.75 -2.26
N VAL A 89 -5.60 -2.88 -2.67
CA VAL A 89 -4.35 -2.95 -3.44
C VAL A 89 -4.69 -3.12 -4.91
N ASP A 90 -4.08 -2.29 -5.76
CA ASP A 90 -4.28 -2.31 -7.22
C ASP A 90 -2.93 -2.38 -7.92
N CYS A 91 -2.67 -3.43 -8.70
CA CYS A 91 -1.39 -3.60 -9.40
C CYS A 91 -1.62 -4.28 -10.74
N GLY A 92 -0.94 -3.80 -11.77
CA GLY A 92 -1.02 -4.40 -13.10
C GLY A 92 -0.35 -5.77 -13.15
N ASP A 93 -0.85 -6.65 -14.01
CA ASP A 93 -0.30 -7.99 -14.22
C ASP A 93 1.08 -7.99 -14.89
N ASP A 94 1.37 -7.00 -15.73
CA ASP A 94 2.68 -6.78 -16.36
C ASP A 94 3.61 -5.85 -15.53
N ASP A 95 3.21 -5.47 -14.31
CA ASP A 95 4.02 -4.59 -13.46
C ASP A 95 5.16 -5.37 -12.81
N TYR A 96 6.40 -4.88 -12.90
CA TYR A 96 7.56 -5.53 -12.28
C TYR A 96 7.49 -5.55 -10.74
N LEU A 97 6.54 -4.83 -10.13
CA LEU A 97 6.24 -4.86 -8.69
C LEU A 97 5.08 -5.80 -8.32
N PHE A 98 4.51 -6.53 -9.28
CA PHE A 98 3.34 -7.39 -9.10
C PHE A 98 3.52 -8.37 -7.94
N ASP A 99 4.57 -9.19 -7.97
CA ASP A 99 4.81 -10.23 -6.94
C ASP A 99 4.88 -9.62 -5.53
N GLY A 100 5.55 -8.47 -5.38
CA GLY A 100 5.62 -7.77 -4.09
C GLY A 100 4.25 -7.32 -3.58
N ASN A 101 3.34 -6.89 -4.47
CA ASN A 101 1.97 -6.53 -4.09
C ASN A 101 1.15 -7.77 -3.71
N ILE A 102 1.33 -8.89 -4.41
CA ILE A 102 0.68 -10.16 -4.05
C ILE A 102 1.14 -10.65 -2.68
N ASP A 103 2.44 -10.61 -2.41
CA ASP A 103 2.99 -11.05 -1.13
C ASP A 103 2.58 -10.12 0.02
N PHE A 104 2.49 -8.81 -0.23
CA PHE A 104 1.95 -7.88 0.75
C PHE A 104 0.48 -8.19 1.09
N VAL A 105 -0.36 -8.46 0.09
CA VAL A 105 -1.76 -8.87 0.31
C VAL A 105 -1.84 -10.18 1.08
N ARG A 106 -0.98 -11.16 0.78
CA ARG A 106 -0.88 -12.42 1.54
C ARG A 106 -0.52 -12.18 3.00
N ALA A 107 0.46 -11.32 3.26
CA ALA A 107 0.89 -10.98 4.62
C ALA A 107 -0.21 -10.26 5.43
N LEU A 108 -0.96 -9.34 4.82
CA LEU A 108 -2.13 -8.74 5.48
C LEU A 108 -3.21 -9.79 5.79
N ARG A 109 -3.48 -10.70 4.85
CA ARG A 109 -4.50 -11.75 5.02
C ARG A 109 -4.12 -12.80 6.07
N SER A 110 -2.84 -13.13 6.23
CA SER A 110 -2.41 -14.03 7.34
C SER A 110 -2.72 -13.43 8.70
N HIS A 111 -2.75 -12.09 8.78
CA HIS A 111 -3.20 -11.32 9.94
C HIS A 111 -4.71 -11.04 9.94
N LYS A 112 -5.52 -11.74 9.14
CA LYS A 112 -6.98 -11.54 9.06
C LYS A 112 -7.40 -10.10 8.75
N VAL A 113 -6.53 -9.31 8.10
CA VAL A 113 -6.88 -7.97 7.61
C VAL A 113 -7.70 -8.14 6.33
N ALA A 114 -8.88 -7.52 6.29
CA ALA A 114 -9.70 -7.48 5.09
C ALA A 114 -9.02 -6.57 4.05
N VAL A 115 -8.69 -7.13 2.89
CA VAL A 115 -8.04 -6.40 1.80
C VAL A 115 -8.60 -6.83 0.44
N GLU A 116 -9.06 -5.85 -0.31
CA GLU A 116 -9.40 -5.99 -1.73
C GLU A 116 -8.13 -5.99 -2.57
N LEU A 117 -8.04 -6.91 -3.52
CA LEU A 117 -7.00 -6.93 -4.54
C LEU A 117 -7.66 -6.70 -5.91
N ARG A 118 -7.05 -5.84 -6.72
CA ARG A 118 -7.35 -5.70 -8.14
C ARG A 118 -6.08 -5.94 -8.93
N VAL A 119 -6.18 -6.84 -9.89
CA VAL A 119 -5.17 -7.09 -10.91
C VAL A 119 -5.83 -6.81 -12.24
N ARG A 120 -5.25 -5.91 -13.03
CA ARG A 120 -5.78 -5.47 -14.32
C ARG A 120 -4.66 -5.50 -15.35
N ASP A 121 -5.03 -5.55 -16.62
CA ASP A 121 -4.09 -5.44 -17.73
C ASP A 121 -3.26 -4.15 -17.63
N GLY A 122 -1.94 -4.30 -17.72
CA GLY A 122 -0.98 -3.22 -17.86
C GLY A 122 0.19 -3.28 -16.86
N GLY A 123 1.18 -2.42 -17.09
CA GLY A 123 2.41 -2.37 -16.29
C GLY A 123 2.60 -1.09 -15.49
N HIS A 124 3.86 -0.81 -15.13
CA HIS A 124 4.27 0.33 -14.31
C HIS A 124 4.20 1.68 -15.07
N SER A 125 2.98 2.15 -15.35
CA SER A 125 2.75 3.25 -16.29
C SER A 125 1.69 4.25 -15.83
N TRP A 126 1.78 5.47 -16.35
CA TRP A 126 0.79 6.51 -16.10
C TRP A 126 -0.62 6.15 -16.57
N ILE A 127 -0.73 5.44 -17.69
CA ILE A 127 -2.02 4.99 -18.23
C ILE A 127 -2.70 4.05 -17.21
N TYR A 128 -1.93 3.13 -16.63
CA TYR A 128 -2.44 2.22 -15.61
C TYR A 128 -2.97 2.99 -14.39
N TRP A 129 -2.20 3.95 -13.88
CA TRP A 129 -2.59 4.74 -12.69
C TRP A 129 -3.76 5.68 -12.95
N GLN A 130 -3.83 6.30 -14.12
CA GLN A 130 -4.95 7.16 -14.51
C GLN A 130 -6.27 6.38 -14.57
N THR A 131 -6.23 5.15 -15.08
CA THR A 131 -7.42 4.28 -15.14
C THR A 131 -7.79 3.68 -13.77
N ALA A 132 -6.84 3.53 -12.85
CA ALA A 132 -7.11 3.10 -11.48
C ALA A 132 -7.84 4.17 -10.65
N LEU A 133 -7.55 5.46 -10.92
CA LEU A 133 -7.92 6.55 -10.04
C LEU A 133 -9.43 6.69 -9.79
N PRO A 134 -10.33 6.60 -10.80
CA PRO A 134 -11.78 6.68 -10.56
C PRO A 134 -12.26 5.62 -9.56
N ASP A 135 -11.84 4.37 -9.72
CA ASP A 135 -12.19 3.26 -8.84
C ASP A 135 -11.68 3.48 -7.41
N ILE A 136 -10.45 3.98 -7.26
CA ILE A 136 -9.87 4.32 -5.95
C ILE A 136 -10.64 5.46 -5.28
N LEU A 137 -11.00 6.51 -6.01
CA LEU A 137 -11.79 7.62 -5.48
C LEU A 137 -13.19 7.20 -5.07
N THR A 138 -13.83 6.31 -5.83
CA THR A 138 -15.12 5.71 -5.47
C THR A 138 -15.00 4.88 -4.20
N TYR A 139 -14.00 4.00 -4.13
CA TYR A 139 -13.75 3.17 -2.95
C TYR A 139 -13.55 3.99 -1.66
N VAL A 140 -12.74 5.04 -1.74
CA VAL A 140 -12.51 5.98 -0.62
C VAL A 140 -13.79 6.72 -0.24
N SER A 141 -14.55 7.19 -1.23
CA SER A 141 -15.78 7.94 -0.98
C SER A 141 -16.85 7.10 -0.29
N ILE A 142 -16.96 5.82 -0.65
CA ILE A 142 -17.82 4.85 0.05
C ILE A 142 -17.35 4.67 1.50
N GLY A 143 -16.03 4.52 1.71
CA GLY A 143 -15.45 4.38 3.05
C GLY A 143 -15.71 5.57 3.99
N PHE A 144 -15.97 6.77 3.47
CA PHE A 144 -16.33 7.93 4.29
C PHE A 144 -17.78 7.97 4.74
N MET A 145 -18.65 7.13 4.16
CA MET A 145 -20.08 7.06 4.49
C MET A 145 -20.42 5.99 5.51
N GLU A 146 -19.53 4.99 5.67
CA GLU A 146 -19.65 3.91 6.67
C GLU A 146 -19.17 4.38 8.07
#